data_AF-A0AAV6ULD6-F1
#
_entry.id   AF-A0AAV6ULD6-F1
#
_cell.length_a   1.000
_cell.length_b   1.000
_cell.length_c   1.000
_cell.angle_alpha   90.00
_cell.angle_beta   90.00
_cell.angle_gamma   90.00
#
_symmetry.space_group_name_H-M   'P 1'
#
loop_
_entity.id
_entity.type
_entity.pdbx_description
1 polymer ?
#
loop_
_entity_poly.entity_id
_entity_poly.type
_entity_poly.pdbx_seq_one_letter_code
_entity_poly.pdbx_strand_id
1 'polypeptide(L)'
;MDLKEKGLCMSGCEEEEANREFEKNFTRKHPDMLKNCFVASDTEAPLYTACPKGGLVLIAGTGSNSLLINPDGTTGRCGGWGHLLGDEASACWISLKAVKTLFDDEDNLVKSPFDTTKLKEVIFQHFKIVHKFGLLEHCYTNFNKTYFAGLCVKLAEAAIKNNDPLCQYFFYEAGKCLGSMVAALRPKVHKDLLEMEGGLPIICVGSVFKSWQLLKDGFVEGIGNHYDKCTLITVNCSSALGAAYLGARATGFELPLNHRENVSILYKFDLAS
;
A
#
# COMPACT_ATOMS: atom_id res chain seq x y z
N MET A 1 30.61 -16.65 -2.13
CA MET A 1 30.28 -15.38 -2.79
C MET A 1 30.25 -14.34 -1.69
N ASP A 2 31.29 -13.53 -1.54
CA ASP A 2 31.32 -12.45 -0.54
C ASP A 2 30.27 -11.42 -0.94
N LEU A 3 29.17 -11.35 -0.19
CA LEU A 3 28.18 -10.29 -0.31
C LEU A 3 28.79 -9.00 0.25
N LYS A 4 29.49 -8.25 -0.60
CA LYS A 4 30.17 -7.01 -0.19
C LYS A 4 29.18 -5.90 0.15
N GLU A 5 27.94 -5.97 -0.35
CA GLU A 5 26.96 -4.86 -0.32
C GLU A 5 25.52 -5.38 -0.13
N LYS A 6 24.69 -4.65 0.61
CA LYS A 6 23.24 -4.90 0.73
C LYS A 6 22.45 -3.60 0.70
N GLY A 7 21.41 -3.56 -0.14
CA GLY A 7 20.32 -2.60 -0.01
C GLY A 7 19.23 -3.16 0.91
N LEU A 8 18.76 -2.34 1.84
CA LEU A 8 17.65 -2.61 2.74
C LEU A 8 16.53 -1.62 2.43
N CYS A 9 15.43 -2.11 1.87
CA CYS A 9 14.23 -1.30 1.66
C CYS A 9 13.19 -1.66 2.70
N MET A 10 12.92 -0.75 3.64
CA MET A 10 12.10 -1.02 4.83
C MET A 10 11.00 0.05 4.99
N SER A 11 9.87 -0.37 5.57
CA SER A 11 8.81 0.55 5.99
C SER A 11 9.29 1.39 7.18
N GLY A 12 8.95 2.70 7.22
CA GLY A 12 9.42 3.61 8.29
C GLY A 12 10.80 4.22 8.02
N CYS A 13 11.39 3.96 6.85
CA CYS A 13 12.67 4.50 6.41
C CYS A 13 12.48 5.67 5.45
N GLU A 14 11.57 6.60 5.76
CA GLU A 14 11.28 7.78 4.93
C GLU A 14 12.20 8.98 5.25
N GLU A 15 12.86 8.99 6.41
CA GLU A 15 13.73 10.07 6.85
C GLU A 15 15.21 9.73 6.60
N GLU A 16 15.89 10.55 5.79
CA GLU A 16 17.27 10.29 5.39
C GLU A 16 18.25 10.29 6.59
N GLU A 17 18.03 11.15 7.59
CA GLU A 17 18.86 11.20 8.79
C GLU A 17 18.75 9.90 9.62
N ALA A 18 17.53 9.41 9.84
CA ALA A 18 17.27 8.16 10.53
C ALA A 18 17.85 6.95 9.77
N ASN A 19 17.74 6.95 8.44
CA ASN A 19 18.32 5.92 7.58
C ASN A 19 19.85 5.89 7.69
N ARG A 20 20.51 7.05 7.60
CA ARG A 20 21.96 7.17 7.76
C ARG A 20 22.42 6.75 9.17
N GLU A 21 21.63 7.05 10.20
CA GLU A 21 21.92 6.58 11.55
C GLU A 21 21.81 5.05 11.66
N PHE A 22 20.78 4.45 11.07
CA PHE A 22 20.63 3.01 11.00
C PHE A 22 21.80 2.34 10.27
N GLU A 23 22.18 2.86 9.09
CA GLU A 23 23.31 2.37 8.30
C GLU A 23 24.61 2.35 9.12
N LYS A 24 24.92 3.46 9.80
CA LYS A 24 26.11 3.57 10.67
C LYS A 24 26.06 2.57 11.82
N ASN A 25 24.92 2.47 12.51
CA ASN A 25 24.76 1.57 13.65
C ASN A 25 24.84 0.10 13.25
N PHE A 26 24.22 -0.26 12.13
CA PHE A 26 24.22 -1.62 11.60
C PHE A 26 25.63 -2.05 11.16
N THR A 27 26.31 -1.20 10.40
CA THR A 27 27.68 -1.46 9.93
C THR A 27 28.66 -1.57 11.10
N ARG A 28 28.52 -0.73 12.13
CA ARG A 28 29.33 -0.82 13.35
C ARG A 28 29.13 -2.11 14.14
N LYS A 29 27.88 -2.61 14.23
CA LYS A 29 27.56 -3.83 14.99
C LYS A 29 27.87 -5.13 14.22
N HIS A 30 27.91 -5.07 12.89
CA HIS A 30 28.10 -6.24 12.02
C HIS A 30 29.20 -6.00 10.96
N PRO A 31 30.44 -5.66 11.37
CA PRO A 31 31.51 -5.27 10.44
C PRO A 31 31.93 -6.40 9.49
N ASP A 32 31.78 -7.66 9.90
CA ASP A 32 32.14 -8.83 9.11
C ASP A 32 31.05 -9.27 8.12
N MET A 33 29.83 -8.71 8.24
CA MET A 33 28.69 -9.08 7.38
C MET A 33 28.54 -8.20 6.14
N LEU A 34 28.98 -6.92 6.18
CA LEU A 34 28.78 -5.95 5.10
C LEU A 34 29.90 -4.91 5.05
N LYS A 35 30.37 -4.58 3.84
CA LYS A 35 31.24 -3.41 3.65
C LYS A 35 30.45 -2.11 3.55
N ASN A 36 29.30 -2.14 2.86
CA ASN A 36 28.40 -1.00 2.70
C ASN A 36 26.94 -1.45 2.87
N CYS A 37 26.13 -0.61 3.52
CA CYS A 37 24.69 -0.78 3.71
C CYS A 37 23.99 0.47 3.15
N PHE A 38 22.97 0.27 2.33
CA PHE A 38 22.11 1.34 1.83
C PHE A 38 20.69 1.12 2.30
N VAL A 39 20.10 2.09 3.00
CA VAL A 39 18.75 2.02 3.54
C VAL A 39 17.85 2.99 2.78
N ALA A 40 16.78 2.46 2.20
CA ALA A 40 15.76 3.25 1.51
C ALA A 40 14.37 2.84 1.97
N SER A 41 13.38 3.66 1.62
CA SER A 41 11.99 3.33 1.89
C SER A 41 11.51 2.16 1.01
N ASP A 42 10.58 1.37 1.53
CA ASP A 42 9.86 0.32 0.81
C ASP A 42 9.06 0.84 -0.40
N THR A 43 8.85 2.14 -0.51
CA THR A 43 8.26 2.80 -1.68
C THR A 43 9.22 2.97 -2.85
N GLU A 44 10.54 3.05 -2.64
CA GLU A 44 11.49 3.36 -3.73
C GLU A 44 11.88 2.13 -4.56
N ALA A 45 12.08 0.98 -3.91
CA ALA A 45 12.49 -0.26 -4.59
C ALA A 45 11.50 -0.73 -5.68
N PRO A 46 10.17 -0.76 -5.45
CA PRO A 46 9.21 -1.15 -6.47
C PRO A 46 9.24 -0.22 -7.68
N LEU A 47 9.46 1.09 -7.47
CA LEU A 47 9.53 2.05 -8.55
C LEU A 47 10.72 1.76 -9.46
N TYR A 48 11.93 1.64 -8.91
CA TYR A 48 13.13 1.40 -9.73
C TYR A 48 13.11 0.04 -10.41
N THR A 49 12.37 -0.92 -9.85
CA THR A 49 12.14 -2.22 -10.48
C THR A 49 11.26 -2.09 -11.72
N ALA A 50 10.22 -1.24 -11.68
CA ALA A 50 9.19 -1.17 -12.72
C ALA A 50 9.37 -0.02 -13.73
N CYS A 51 9.80 1.15 -13.27
CA CYS A 51 9.81 2.41 -14.01
C CYS A 51 11.06 3.24 -13.66
N PRO A 52 12.22 2.97 -14.28
CA PRO A 52 13.48 3.64 -13.96
C PRO A 52 13.48 5.15 -14.25
N LYS A 53 12.49 5.63 -15.02
CA LYS A 53 12.30 7.05 -15.36
C LYS A 53 11.34 7.79 -14.41
N GLY A 54 10.89 7.16 -13.33
CA GLY A 54 9.88 7.73 -12.44
C GLY A 54 8.46 7.22 -12.70
N GLY A 55 7.56 7.55 -11.79
CA GLY A 55 6.20 7.02 -11.71
C GLY A 55 5.63 7.19 -10.31
N LEU A 56 4.42 6.65 -10.11
CA LEU A 56 3.74 6.67 -8.82
C LEU A 56 3.73 5.27 -8.20
N VAL A 57 4.12 5.14 -6.94
CA VAL A 57 3.94 3.92 -6.14
C VAL A 57 2.75 4.11 -5.24
N LEU A 58 1.83 3.15 -5.27
CA LEU A 58 0.62 3.12 -4.45
C LEU A 58 0.63 1.85 -3.60
N ILE A 59 0.78 2.03 -2.29
CA ILE A 59 0.88 0.96 -1.31
C ILE A 59 -0.46 0.78 -0.60
N ALA A 60 -0.94 -0.46 -0.56
CA ALA A 60 -2.08 -0.90 0.24
C ALA A 60 -1.82 -2.32 0.80
N GLY A 61 -1.24 -2.36 2.00
CA GLY A 61 -0.97 -3.57 2.78
C GLY A 61 -1.54 -3.42 4.19
N THR A 62 -0.77 -3.73 5.22
CA THR A 62 -1.14 -3.43 6.61
C THR A 62 -1.33 -1.93 6.85
N GLY A 63 -0.53 -1.10 6.17
CA GLY A 63 -0.72 0.35 6.05
C GLY A 63 -0.88 0.77 4.59
N SER A 64 -0.95 2.07 4.33
CA SER A 64 -1.04 2.60 2.97
C SER A 64 -0.21 3.87 2.78
N ASN A 65 0.26 4.08 1.55
CA ASN A 65 1.09 5.22 1.19
C ASN A 65 0.99 5.46 -0.32
N SER A 66 1.23 6.69 -0.76
CA SER A 66 1.40 7.02 -2.17
C SER A 66 2.63 7.91 -2.34
N LEU A 67 3.58 7.48 -3.17
CA LEU A 67 4.81 8.21 -3.48
C LEU A 67 4.92 8.42 -4.99
N LEU A 68 5.10 9.67 -5.40
CA LEU A 68 5.49 10.08 -6.74
C LEU A 68 7.00 10.35 -6.76
N ILE A 69 7.67 9.86 -7.78
CA ILE A 69 9.02 10.29 -8.15
C ILE A 69 9.00 10.64 -9.64
N ASN A 70 9.34 11.88 -9.96
CA ASN A 70 9.38 12.40 -11.32
C ASN A 70 10.73 12.10 -12.00
N PRO A 71 10.81 12.21 -13.35
CA PRO A 71 12.07 12.02 -14.08
C PRO A 71 13.19 12.99 -13.69
N ASP A 72 12.84 14.20 -13.22
CA ASP A 72 13.77 15.22 -12.73
C ASP A 72 14.22 14.99 -11.27
N GLY A 73 13.74 13.92 -10.63
CA GLY A 73 14.03 13.57 -9.24
C GLY A 73 13.14 14.25 -8.20
N THR A 74 12.24 15.16 -8.60
CA THR A 74 11.27 15.76 -7.67
C THR A 74 10.26 14.72 -7.18
N THR A 75 9.80 14.87 -5.94
CA THR A 75 8.92 13.87 -5.29
C THR A 75 7.63 14.48 -4.75
N GLY A 76 6.63 13.63 -4.54
CA GLY A 76 5.38 13.98 -3.89
C GLY A 76 4.83 12.82 -3.09
N ARG A 77 4.24 13.08 -1.91
CA ARG A 77 3.64 12.03 -1.07
C ARG A 77 2.20 12.37 -0.67
N CYS A 78 1.36 11.35 -0.60
CA CYS A 78 0.03 11.40 0.00
C CYS A 78 -0.17 10.17 0.90
N GLY A 79 -0.51 10.38 2.17
CA GLY A 79 -0.61 9.32 3.17
C GLY A 79 0.75 8.87 3.73
N GLY A 80 0.81 7.64 4.24
CA GLY A 80 2.00 7.08 4.91
C GLY A 80 2.17 7.52 6.38
N TRP A 81 1.11 8.01 7.02
CA TRP A 81 1.17 8.53 8.39
C TRP A 81 0.84 7.51 9.48
N GLY A 82 0.54 6.27 9.07
CA GLY A 82 0.18 5.19 9.97
C GLY A 82 -1.26 5.27 10.49
N HIS A 83 -1.75 4.14 10.99
CA HIS A 83 -3.12 3.90 11.46
C HIS A 83 -3.75 4.90 12.43
N LEU A 84 -2.97 5.72 13.14
CA LEU A 84 -3.52 6.75 14.01
C LEU A 84 -3.86 8.05 13.27
N LEU A 85 -3.16 8.34 12.17
CA LEU A 85 -3.21 9.62 11.46
C LEU A 85 -3.58 9.46 9.97
N GLY A 86 -3.89 8.25 9.53
CA GLY A 86 -4.22 7.94 8.14
C GLY A 86 -4.29 6.44 7.91
N ASP A 87 -3.45 5.93 6.99
CA ASP A 87 -3.52 4.56 6.48
C ASP A 87 -4.85 4.25 5.75
N GLU A 88 -5.52 5.27 5.20
CA GLU A 88 -6.74 5.10 4.41
C GLU A 88 -6.56 4.02 3.32
N ALA A 89 -7.57 3.18 3.14
CA ALA A 89 -7.56 2.01 2.25
C ALA A 89 -6.59 0.87 2.60
N SER A 90 -5.82 0.97 3.68
CA SER A 90 -5.04 -0.16 4.18
C SER A 90 -5.93 -1.26 4.75
N ALA A 91 -5.38 -2.46 4.92
CA ALA A 91 -6.04 -3.55 5.64
C ALA A 91 -6.37 -3.16 7.08
N CYS A 92 -5.52 -2.37 7.76
CA CYS A 92 -5.82 -1.89 9.11
C CYS A 92 -7.03 -0.94 9.10
N TRP A 93 -7.09 -0.02 8.14
CA TRP A 93 -8.20 0.92 8.00
C TRP A 93 -9.52 0.24 7.63
N ILE A 94 -9.49 -0.72 6.70
CA ILE A 94 -10.68 -1.52 6.34
C ILE A 94 -11.20 -2.25 7.57
N SER A 95 -10.32 -2.91 8.35
CA SER A 95 -10.69 -3.58 9.59
C SER A 95 -11.27 -2.62 10.64
N LEU A 96 -10.66 -1.45 10.83
CA LEU A 96 -11.12 -0.45 11.80
C LEU A 96 -12.49 0.11 11.40
N LYS A 97 -12.69 0.42 10.11
CA LYS A 97 -13.97 0.89 9.58
C LYS A 97 -15.06 -0.16 9.77
N ALA A 98 -14.75 -1.43 9.55
CA ALA A 98 -15.68 -2.53 9.77
C ALA A 98 -16.09 -2.67 11.25
N VAL A 99 -15.12 -2.66 12.18
CA VAL A 99 -15.40 -2.70 13.63
C VAL A 99 -16.22 -1.48 14.08
N LYS A 100 -15.83 -0.29 13.62
CA LYS A 100 -16.53 0.96 13.94
C LYS A 100 -17.97 0.96 13.44
N THR A 101 -18.21 0.48 12.21
CA THR A 101 -19.56 0.37 11.64
C THR A 101 -20.46 -0.55 12.47
N LEU A 102 -19.94 -1.69 12.92
CA LEU A 102 -20.70 -2.59 13.82
C LEU A 102 -21.06 -1.89 15.14
N PHE A 103 -20.10 -1.19 15.76
CA PHE A 103 -20.33 -0.50 17.04
C PHE A 103 -21.39 0.59 16.90
N ASP A 104 -21.27 1.42 15.87
CA ASP A 104 -22.20 2.53 15.63
C ASP A 104 -23.62 2.05 15.35
N ASP A 105 -23.76 0.97 14.60
CA ASP A 105 -25.07 0.41 14.26
C ASP A 105 -25.79 -0.18 15.49
N GLU A 106 -25.06 -0.94 16.32
CA GLU A 106 -25.57 -1.53 17.56
C GLU A 106 -25.88 -0.49 18.64
N ASP A 107 -25.08 0.58 18.73
CA ASP A 107 -25.31 1.69 19.66
C ASP A 107 -26.37 2.68 19.15
N ASN A 108 -26.91 2.46 17.94
CA ASN A 108 -27.82 3.37 17.24
C ASN A 108 -27.25 4.78 17.00
N LEU A 109 -25.93 4.93 16.96
CA LEU A 109 -25.26 6.21 16.72
C LEU A 109 -25.29 6.57 15.23
N VAL A 110 -24.86 5.66 14.38
CA VAL A 110 -24.92 5.77 12.92
C VAL A 110 -25.39 4.43 12.37
N LYS A 111 -26.49 4.44 11.63
CA LYS A 111 -27.03 3.21 11.05
C LYS A 111 -26.17 2.72 9.90
N SER A 112 -25.91 1.42 9.90
CA SER A 112 -25.20 0.77 8.80
C SER A 112 -26.04 0.86 7.51
N PRO A 113 -25.41 1.09 6.34
CA PRO A 113 -26.12 1.09 5.06
C PRO A 113 -26.65 -0.30 4.67
N PHE A 114 -26.16 -1.37 5.31
CA PHE A 114 -26.51 -2.76 5.05
C PHE A 114 -26.61 -3.56 6.36
N ASP A 115 -27.15 -4.79 6.29
CA ASP A 115 -27.25 -5.70 7.45
C ASP A 115 -25.87 -5.99 8.07
N THR A 116 -25.79 -5.93 9.40
CA THR A 116 -24.55 -6.10 10.18
C THR A 116 -24.39 -7.49 10.79
N THR A 117 -25.35 -8.40 10.59
CA THR A 117 -25.36 -9.74 11.20
C THR A 117 -24.13 -10.54 10.77
N LYS A 118 -23.84 -10.57 9.46
CA LYS A 118 -22.69 -11.32 8.95
C LYS A 118 -21.36 -10.70 9.35
N LEU A 119 -21.30 -9.37 9.33
CA LEU A 119 -20.13 -8.61 9.77
C LEU A 119 -19.78 -8.94 11.23
N LYS A 120 -20.79 -8.98 12.11
CA LYS A 120 -20.63 -9.35 13.52
C LYS A 120 -20.03 -10.75 13.68
N GLU A 121 -20.55 -11.75 12.96
CA GLU A 121 -20.00 -13.11 12.99
C GLU A 121 -18.52 -13.12 12.59
N VAL A 122 -18.17 -12.44 11.50
CA VAL A 122 -16.80 -12.39 10.97
C VAL A 122 -15.84 -11.74 11.98
N ILE A 123 -16.24 -10.62 12.57
CA ILE A 123 -15.46 -9.93 13.60
C ILE A 123 -15.27 -10.84 14.83
N PHE A 124 -16.36 -11.42 15.33
CA PHE A 124 -16.32 -12.23 16.55
C PHE A 124 -15.49 -13.49 16.37
N GLN A 125 -15.58 -14.15 15.22
CA GLN A 125 -14.74 -15.30 14.87
C GLN A 125 -13.27 -14.94 14.75
N HIS A 126 -12.94 -13.81 14.11
CA HIS A 126 -11.55 -13.38 13.93
C HIS A 126 -10.86 -13.08 15.26
N PHE A 127 -11.52 -12.31 16.13
CA PHE A 127 -11.01 -11.93 17.44
C PHE A 127 -11.28 -12.97 18.54
N LYS A 128 -12.02 -14.05 18.23
CA LYS A 128 -12.40 -15.11 19.18
C LYS A 128 -13.13 -14.60 20.41
N ILE A 129 -14.10 -13.72 20.19
CA ILE A 129 -14.92 -13.11 21.23
C ILE A 129 -16.40 -13.49 21.07
N VAL A 130 -17.17 -13.36 22.14
CA VAL A 130 -18.62 -13.67 22.16
C VAL A 130 -19.49 -12.42 22.31
N HIS A 131 -18.91 -11.27 22.69
CA HIS A 131 -19.60 -10.00 22.84
C HIS A 131 -18.67 -8.82 22.55
N LYS A 132 -19.23 -7.65 22.19
CA LYS A 132 -18.44 -6.48 21.72
C LYS A 132 -17.40 -5.96 22.70
N PHE A 133 -17.62 -6.09 24.03
CA PHE A 133 -16.62 -5.67 25.02
C PHE A 133 -15.28 -6.39 24.90
N GLY A 134 -15.24 -7.60 24.31
CA GLY A 134 -13.99 -8.32 24.07
C GLY A 134 -13.07 -7.61 23.06
N LEU A 135 -13.60 -6.74 22.20
CA LEU A 135 -12.77 -5.95 21.28
C LEU A 135 -11.92 -4.91 21.99
N LEU A 136 -12.30 -4.45 23.20
CA LEU A 136 -11.53 -3.45 23.93
C LEU A 136 -10.10 -3.96 24.23
N GLU A 137 -9.96 -5.25 24.54
CA GLU A 137 -8.64 -5.85 24.75
C GLU A 137 -7.78 -5.80 23.48
N HIS A 138 -8.37 -6.09 22.32
CA HIS A 138 -7.67 -6.08 21.03
C HIS A 138 -7.43 -4.67 20.47
N CYS A 139 -8.17 -3.65 20.92
CA CYS A 139 -8.02 -2.27 20.47
C CYS A 139 -7.06 -1.46 21.34
N TYR A 140 -6.94 -1.79 22.64
CA TYR A 140 -6.20 -0.97 23.60
C TYR A 140 -5.08 -1.76 24.28
N THR A 141 -5.41 -2.75 25.12
CA THR A 141 -4.43 -3.42 26.00
C THR A 141 -3.41 -4.23 25.21
N ASN A 142 -3.89 -5.04 24.26
CA ASN A 142 -3.12 -6.01 23.50
C ASN A 142 -3.15 -5.69 22.00
N PHE A 143 -3.16 -4.38 21.66
CA PHE A 143 -3.25 -3.97 20.27
C PHE A 143 -2.07 -4.50 19.45
N ASN A 144 -2.39 -5.29 18.43
CA ASN A 144 -1.43 -5.79 17.46
C ASN A 144 -1.91 -5.42 16.06
N LYS A 145 -1.22 -4.46 15.43
CA LYS A 145 -1.61 -3.90 14.13
C LYS A 145 -1.78 -4.97 13.06
N THR A 146 -0.86 -5.94 12.99
CA THR A 146 -0.89 -7.00 11.98
C THR A 146 -2.07 -7.95 12.20
N TYR A 147 -2.31 -8.37 13.45
CA TYR A 147 -3.44 -9.23 13.78
C TYR A 147 -4.78 -8.53 13.53
N PHE A 148 -4.87 -7.24 13.86
CA PHE A 148 -6.06 -6.43 13.62
C PHE A 148 -6.33 -6.24 12.12
N ALA A 149 -5.28 -5.91 11.34
CA ALA A 149 -5.36 -5.84 9.88
C ALA A 149 -5.72 -7.19 9.24
N GLY A 150 -5.42 -8.31 9.91
CA GLY A 150 -5.80 -9.65 9.47
C GLY A 150 -7.31 -9.84 9.27
N LEU A 151 -8.16 -9.08 9.98
CA LEU A 151 -9.62 -9.10 9.77
C LEU A 151 -9.99 -8.75 8.32
N CYS A 152 -9.22 -7.88 7.65
CA CYS A 152 -9.43 -7.51 6.25
C CYS A 152 -9.48 -8.73 5.31
N VAL A 153 -8.71 -9.79 5.59
CA VAL A 153 -8.76 -11.02 4.80
C VAL A 153 -10.14 -11.67 4.91
N LYS A 154 -10.71 -11.71 6.12
CA LYS A 154 -12.03 -12.30 6.38
C LYS A 154 -13.16 -11.47 5.78
N LEU A 155 -13.01 -10.15 5.78
CA LEU A 155 -13.93 -9.24 5.08
C LEU A 155 -13.86 -9.43 3.57
N ALA A 156 -12.67 -9.59 2.98
CA ALA A 156 -12.53 -9.90 1.55
C ALA A 156 -13.18 -11.24 1.20
N GLU A 157 -12.97 -12.28 2.03
CA GLU A 157 -13.60 -13.59 1.84
C GLU A 157 -15.13 -13.49 1.87
N ALA A 158 -15.70 -12.74 2.83
CA ALA A 158 -17.14 -12.53 2.91
C ALA A 158 -17.69 -11.73 1.70
N ALA A 159 -16.99 -10.67 1.29
CA ALA A 159 -17.38 -9.87 0.12
C ALA A 159 -17.41 -10.69 -1.18
N ILE A 160 -16.48 -11.63 -1.35
CA ILE A 160 -16.34 -12.41 -2.58
C ILE A 160 -17.18 -13.69 -2.55
N LYS A 161 -17.04 -14.51 -1.49
CA LYS A 161 -17.66 -15.84 -1.41
C LYS A 161 -19.13 -15.77 -1.01
N ASN A 162 -19.49 -14.81 -0.16
CA ASN A 162 -20.85 -14.66 0.35
C ASN A 162 -21.61 -13.51 -0.34
N ASN A 163 -20.96 -12.77 -1.23
CA ASN A 163 -21.52 -11.57 -1.87
C ASN A 163 -22.10 -10.60 -0.83
N ASP A 164 -21.39 -10.45 0.31
CA ASP A 164 -21.84 -9.60 1.41
C ASP A 164 -21.72 -8.12 1.04
N PRO A 165 -22.84 -7.37 0.97
CA PRO A 165 -22.84 -6.01 0.43
C PRO A 165 -22.11 -5.02 1.35
N LEU A 166 -22.12 -5.25 2.68
CA LEU A 166 -21.42 -4.38 3.62
C LEU A 166 -19.90 -4.53 3.49
N CYS A 167 -19.42 -5.77 3.37
CA CYS A 167 -18.01 -6.04 3.13
C CYS A 167 -17.58 -5.49 1.77
N GLN A 168 -18.38 -5.65 0.71
CA GLN A 168 -18.11 -5.04 -0.60
C GLN A 168 -17.99 -3.51 -0.50
N TYR A 169 -18.89 -2.88 0.27
CA TYR A 169 -18.87 -1.44 0.50
C TYR A 169 -17.59 -0.95 1.17
N PHE A 170 -17.01 -1.69 2.13
CA PHE A 170 -15.73 -1.29 2.73
C PHE A 170 -14.57 -1.29 1.73
N PHE A 171 -14.54 -2.25 0.81
CA PHE A 171 -13.52 -2.30 -0.25
C PHE A 171 -13.78 -1.24 -1.32
N TYR A 172 -15.03 -0.96 -1.65
CA TYR A 172 -15.40 0.16 -2.52
C TYR A 172 -14.84 1.48 -1.96
N GLU A 173 -15.10 1.75 -0.68
CA GLU A 173 -14.61 2.95 0.01
C GLU A 173 -13.06 2.99 0.05
N ALA A 174 -12.41 1.85 0.27
CA ALA A 174 -10.96 1.75 0.19
C ALA A 174 -10.45 2.07 -1.22
N GLY A 175 -11.11 1.55 -2.26
CA GLY A 175 -10.83 1.90 -3.65
C GLY A 175 -10.90 3.40 -3.89
N LYS A 176 -11.97 4.05 -3.40
CA LYS A 176 -12.17 5.50 -3.51
C LYS A 176 -11.06 6.30 -2.84
N CYS A 177 -10.63 5.89 -1.65
CA CYS A 177 -9.47 6.49 -0.99
C CYS A 177 -8.19 6.32 -1.83
N LEU A 178 -7.92 5.13 -2.38
CA LEU A 178 -6.75 4.90 -3.25
C LEU A 178 -6.76 5.79 -4.50
N GLY A 179 -7.91 5.90 -5.18
CA GLY A 179 -8.07 6.80 -6.32
C GLY A 179 -7.85 8.26 -5.94
N SER A 180 -8.37 8.68 -4.78
CA SER A 180 -8.22 10.03 -4.25
C SER A 180 -6.77 10.37 -3.89
N MET A 181 -5.99 9.41 -3.39
CA MET A 181 -4.55 9.58 -3.12
C MET A 181 -3.77 9.85 -4.42
N VAL A 182 -4.11 9.12 -5.50
CA VAL A 182 -3.53 9.33 -6.83
C VAL A 182 -3.92 10.69 -7.40
N ALA A 183 -5.20 11.07 -7.27
CA ALA A 183 -5.71 12.39 -7.66
C ALA A 183 -5.00 13.53 -6.91
N ALA A 184 -4.77 13.37 -5.60
CA ALA A 184 -4.11 14.39 -4.77
C ALA A 184 -2.68 14.70 -5.23
N LEU A 185 -1.99 13.75 -5.86
CA LEU A 185 -0.64 13.94 -6.38
C LEU A 185 -0.60 14.59 -7.76
N ARG A 186 -1.74 14.70 -8.47
CA ARG A 186 -1.82 15.23 -9.83
C ARG A 186 -1.11 16.56 -10.07
N PRO A 187 -1.17 17.56 -9.17
CA PRO A 187 -0.48 18.85 -9.38
C PRO A 187 1.04 18.75 -9.38
N LYS A 188 1.61 17.66 -8.84
CA LYS A 188 3.05 17.43 -8.72
C LYS A 188 3.60 16.52 -9.83
N VAL A 189 2.75 15.89 -10.63
CA VAL A 189 3.16 14.95 -11.67
C VAL A 189 3.80 15.67 -12.85
N HIS A 190 5.02 15.29 -13.19
CA HIS A 190 5.73 15.82 -14.35
C HIS A 190 5.05 15.41 -15.67
N LYS A 191 5.06 16.32 -16.65
CA LYS A 191 4.38 16.15 -17.94
C LYS A 191 4.79 14.87 -18.67
N ASP A 192 6.09 14.55 -18.68
CA ASP A 192 6.62 13.34 -19.31
C ASP A 192 5.96 12.04 -18.84
N LEU A 193 5.54 11.95 -17.57
CA LEU A 193 4.85 10.76 -17.05
C LEU A 193 3.40 10.66 -17.57
N LEU A 194 2.77 11.80 -17.85
CA LEU A 194 1.41 11.86 -18.38
C LEU A 194 1.35 11.52 -19.87
N GLU A 195 2.41 11.84 -20.61
CA GLU A 195 2.52 11.60 -22.06
C GLU A 195 3.01 10.19 -22.41
N MET A 196 3.28 9.35 -21.41
CA MET A 196 3.66 7.95 -21.63
C MET A 196 2.53 7.16 -22.33
N GLU A 197 2.90 6.15 -23.10
CA GLU A 197 1.94 5.21 -23.66
C GLU A 197 1.19 4.49 -22.52
N GLY A 198 -0.13 4.67 -22.44
CA GLY A 198 -0.95 4.18 -21.32
C GLY A 198 -1.07 5.15 -20.14
N GLY A 199 -0.53 6.37 -20.25
CA GLY A 199 -0.60 7.42 -19.25
C GLY A 199 0.28 7.15 -18.03
N LEU A 200 -0.06 7.79 -16.89
CA LEU A 200 0.72 7.70 -15.66
C LEU A 200 0.91 6.23 -15.22
N PRO A 201 2.16 5.72 -15.11
CA PRO A 201 2.39 4.40 -14.52
C PRO A 201 2.22 4.46 -12.99
N ILE A 202 1.35 3.57 -12.48
CA ILE A 202 1.04 3.42 -11.06
C ILE A 202 1.43 2.02 -10.61
N ILE A 203 2.48 1.90 -9.79
CA ILE A 203 2.97 0.65 -9.24
C ILE A 203 2.19 0.32 -7.97
N CYS A 204 1.30 -0.66 -8.05
CA CYS A 204 0.47 -1.16 -6.95
C CYS A 204 1.25 -2.20 -6.13
N VAL A 205 1.42 -1.92 -4.84
CA VAL A 205 2.14 -2.79 -3.90
C VAL A 205 1.27 -3.10 -2.68
N GLY A 206 1.30 -4.34 -2.23
CA GLY A 206 0.63 -4.76 -0.99
C GLY A 206 -0.54 -5.70 -1.22
N SER A 207 -0.91 -6.42 -0.15
CA SER A 207 -1.85 -7.53 -0.21
C SER A 207 -3.30 -7.11 -0.47
N VAL A 208 -3.68 -5.85 -0.22
CA VAL A 208 -5.06 -5.38 -0.44
C VAL A 208 -5.40 -5.40 -1.94
N PHE A 209 -4.43 -5.14 -2.82
CA PHE A 209 -4.60 -5.23 -4.27
C PHE A 209 -4.94 -6.63 -4.80
N LYS A 210 -4.75 -7.69 -4.01
CA LYS A 210 -5.27 -9.04 -4.35
C LYS A 210 -6.80 -9.06 -4.46
N SER A 211 -7.47 -8.08 -3.86
CA SER A 211 -8.91 -7.87 -3.93
C SER A 211 -9.29 -6.78 -4.93
N TRP A 212 -8.48 -6.55 -5.98
CA TRP A 212 -8.69 -5.48 -6.96
C TRP A 212 -10.12 -5.39 -7.51
N GLN A 213 -10.77 -6.52 -7.77
CA GLN A 213 -12.16 -6.56 -8.24
C GLN A 213 -13.16 -5.87 -7.30
N LEU A 214 -12.87 -5.79 -6.00
CA LEU A 214 -13.69 -5.08 -5.02
C LEU A 214 -13.32 -3.59 -4.90
N LEU A 215 -12.08 -3.23 -5.28
CA LEU A 215 -11.55 -1.86 -5.19
C LEU A 215 -11.84 -1.04 -6.45
N LYS A 216 -11.97 -1.71 -7.59
CA LYS A 216 -11.93 -1.11 -8.93
C LYS A 216 -12.91 0.05 -9.08
N ASP A 217 -14.19 -0.16 -8.78
CA ASP A 217 -15.22 0.84 -9.03
C ASP A 217 -15.03 2.07 -8.13
N GLY A 218 -14.68 1.83 -6.86
CA GLY A 218 -14.30 2.91 -5.95
C GLY A 218 -13.07 3.66 -6.43
N PHE A 219 -12.03 2.96 -6.91
CA PHE A 219 -10.83 3.59 -7.44
C PHE A 219 -11.11 4.48 -8.64
N VAL A 220 -11.95 4.02 -9.57
CA VAL A 220 -12.40 4.79 -10.73
C VAL A 220 -13.19 6.03 -10.30
N GLU A 221 -14.05 5.92 -9.29
CA GLU A 221 -14.72 7.11 -8.73
C GLU A 221 -13.71 8.08 -8.08
N GLY A 222 -12.78 7.55 -7.27
CA GLY A 222 -11.82 8.36 -6.52
C GLY A 222 -10.80 9.08 -7.40
N ILE A 223 -10.38 8.47 -8.51
CA ILE A 223 -9.48 9.12 -9.48
C ILE A 223 -10.20 10.21 -10.28
N GLY A 224 -11.51 10.06 -10.49
CA GLY A 224 -12.36 11.03 -11.18
C GLY A 224 -11.81 11.41 -12.56
N ASN A 225 -11.80 12.71 -12.86
CA ASN A 225 -11.30 13.27 -14.12
C ASN A 225 -9.89 13.88 -13.98
N HIS A 226 -9.14 13.51 -12.95
CA HIS A 226 -7.81 14.09 -12.70
C HIS A 226 -6.74 13.61 -13.69
N TYR A 227 -6.95 12.46 -14.34
CA TYR A 227 -6.06 11.88 -15.34
C TYR A 227 -6.88 11.42 -16.54
N ASP A 228 -6.35 11.61 -17.74
CA ASP A 228 -6.97 11.05 -18.95
C ASP A 228 -6.72 9.54 -19.05
N LYS A 229 -5.50 9.12 -18.72
CA LYS A 229 -5.07 7.72 -18.74
C LYS A 229 -4.11 7.43 -17.59
N CYS A 230 -4.25 6.26 -16.99
CA CYS A 230 -3.23 5.69 -16.13
C CYS A 230 -3.20 4.17 -16.24
N THR A 231 -2.02 3.60 -16.00
CA THR A 231 -1.82 2.16 -16.06
C THR A 231 -1.37 1.68 -14.69
N LEU A 232 -2.19 0.85 -14.05
CA LEU A 232 -1.89 0.20 -12.78
C LEU A 232 -1.11 -1.08 -13.05
N ILE A 233 -0.01 -1.24 -12.34
CA ILE A 233 0.99 -2.27 -12.58
C ILE A 233 1.35 -2.93 -11.25
N THR A 234 1.43 -4.25 -11.20
CA THR A 234 1.97 -4.99 -10.05
C THR A 234 3.35 -5.53 -10.35
N VAL A 235 4.20 -5.60 -9.33
CA VAL A 235 5.54 -6.20 -9.44
C VAL A 235 5.45 -7.71 -9.19
N ASN A 236 5.99 -8.50 -10.11
CA ASN A 236 5.99 -9.98 -10.07
C ASN A 236 7.22 -10.56 -9.35
N CYS A 237 8.18 -9.71 -8.98
CA CYS A 237 9.39 -10.10 -8.27
C CYS A 237 9.38 -9.58 -6.83
N SER A 238 10.26 -10.14 -6.00
CA SER A 238 10.43 -9.68 -4.62
C SER A 238 10.92 -8.23 -4.58
N SER A 239 10.44 -7.44 -3.60
CA SER A 239 10.99 -6.12 -3.29
C SER A 239 12.49 -6.15 -2.97
N ALA A 240 13.00 -7.31 -2.55
CA ALA A 240 14.44 -7.55 -2.37
C ALA A 240 15.25 -7.38 -3.67
N LEU A 241 14.65 -7.62 -4.84
CA LEU A 241 15.32 -7.38 -6.13
C LEU A 241 15.49 -5.88 -6.37
N GLY A 242 14.47 -5.08 -6.09
CA GLY A 242 14.55 -3.62 -6.15
C GLY A 242 15.56 -3.06 -5.15
N ALA A 243 15.62 -3.63 -3.94
CA ALA A 243 16.62 -3.28 -2.95
C ALA A 243 18.06 -3.62 -3.41
N ALA A 244 18.26 -4.78 -4.05
CA ALA A 244 19.54 -5.16 -4.62
C ALA A 244 19.97 -4.22 -5.76
N TYR A 245 19.03 -3.80 -6.61
CA TYR A 245 19.28 -2.82 -7.67
C TYR A 245 19.69 -1.46 -7.11
N LEU A 246 18.97 -0.96 -6.11
CA LEU A 246 19.31 0.29 -5.43
C LEU A 246 20.69 0.24 -4.79
N GLY A 247 21.01 -0.86 -4.10
CA GLY A 247 22.33 -1.08 -3.52
C GLY A 247 23.45 -1.08 -4.56
N ALA A 248 23.25 -1.74 -5.70
CA ALA A 248 24.21 -1.76 -6.81
C ALA A 248 24.42 -0.36 -7.42
N ARG A 249 23.33 0.40 -7.65
CA ARG A 249 23.43 1.75 -8.22
C ARG A 249 24.17 2.71 -7.30
N ALA A 250 23.98 2.59 -5.98
CA ALA A 250 24.68 3.41 -4.99
C ALA A 250 26.21 3.23 -5.04
N THR A 251 26.70 2.11 -5.57
CA THR A 251 28.13 1.82 -5.72
C THR A 251 28.64 2.01 -7.14
N GLY A 252 27.80 2.57 -8.02
CA GLY A 252 28.13 2.80 -9.44
C GLY A 252 28.08 1.53 -10.29
N PHE A 253 27.56 0.42 -9.76
CA PHE A 253 27.39 -0.82 -10.49
C PHE A 253 25.99 -0.89 -11.13
N GLU A 254 25.92 -1.02 -12.45
CA GLU A 254 24.66 -1.24 -13.14
C GLU A 254 24.29 -2.73 -13.13
N LEU A 255 23.30 -3.10 -12.31
CA LEU A 255 22.73 -4.44 -12.32
C LEU A 255 21.75 -4.55 -13.50
N PRO A 256 21.97 -5.44 -14.48
CA PRO A 256 21.07 -5.58 -15.63
C PRO A 256 19.71 -6.09 -15.15
N LEU A 257 18.67 -5.29 -15.34
CA LEU A 257 17.30 -5.59 -14.94
C LEU A 257 16.36 -5.51 -16.15
N ASN A 258 15.65 -6.60 -16.41
CA ASN A 258 14.57 -6.57 -17.40
C ASN A 258 13.30 -6.05 -16.75
N HIS A 259 13.10 -4.73 -16.81
CA HIS A 259 11.96 -4.06 -16.18
C HIS A 259 10.60 -4.58 -16.69
N ARG A 260 10.51 -5.03 -17.95
CA ARG A 260 9.25 -5.49 -18.57
C ARG A 260 8.82 -6.87 -18.09
N GLU A 261 9.76 -7.76 -17.78
CA GLU A 261 9.45 -9.13 -17.30
C GLU A 261 9.03 -9.14 -15.82
N ASN A 262 9.40 -8.11 -15.07
CA ASN A 262 9.17 -8.04 -13.63
C ASN A 262 7.82 -7.41 -13.26
N VAL A 263 6.97 -7.09 -14.24
CA VAL A 263 5.71 -6.39 -14.03
C VAL A 263 4.53 -7.00 -14.78
N SER A 264 3.35 -6.89 -14.19
CA SER A 264 2.07 -7.24 -14.84
C SER A 264 1.14 -6.04 -14.82
N ILE A 265 0.36 -5.84 -15.88
CA ILE A 265 -0.69 -4.82 -15.90
C ILE A 265 -1.87 -5.34 -15.07
N LEU A 266 -2.22 -4.62 -14.01
CA LEU A 266 -3.40 -4.89 -13.17
C LEU A 266 -4.65 -4.29 -13.80
N TYR A 267 -4.57 -3.05 -14.29
CA TYR A 267 -5.69 -2.33 -14.85
C TYR A 267 -5.22 -1.16 -15.73
N LYS A 268 -5.99 -0.85 -16.77
CA LYS A 268 -5.81 0.37 -17.58
C LYS A 268 -7.05 1.23 -17.40
N PHE A 269 -6.85 2.43 -16.90
CA PHE A 269 -7.87 3.45 -16.81
C PHE A 269 -7.75 4.37 -18.03
N ASP A 270 -8.88 4.62 -18.68
CA ASP A 270 -9.02 5.57 -19.77
C ASP A 270 -10.33 6.32 -19.56
N LEU A 271 -10.26 7.64 -19.36
CA LEU A 271 -11.43 8.47 -19.09
C LEU A 271 -12.40 8.51 -20.29
N ALA A 272 -11.89 8.23 -21.50
CA ALA A 272 -12.68 8.27 -22.73
C ALA A 272 -13.38 6.93 -23.06
N SER A 273 -13.15 5.86 -22.29
CA SER A 273 -13.76 4.54 -22.48
C SER A 273 -14.97 4.32 -21.60
#